data_AF-A0A3M0ZG87-F1
#
_entry.id   AF-A0A3M0ZG87-F1
#
_cell.length_a   1.000
_cell.length_b   1.000
_cell.length_c   1.000
_cell.angle_alpha   90.00
_cell.angle_beta   90.00
_cell.angle_gamma   90.00
#
_symmetry.space_group_name_H-M   'P 1'
#
loop_
_entity.id
_entity.type
_entity.pdbx_description
1 polymer ?
#
loop_
_entity_poly.entity_id
_entity_poly.type
_entity_poly.pdbx_seq_one_letter_code
_entity_poly.pdbx_strand_id
1 'polypeptide(L)' 'MDFTPTEDQQAVGRLAREILEKEVTAERLRAAERSQDWYDQALWRTLAEAGLVGLAAPEHCGGMGLGVLEA' A
#
# COMPACT_ATOMS: atom_id res chain seq x y z
N MET A 1 12.56 26.16 -4.25
CA MET A 1 11.43 25.29 -3.88
C MET A 1 11.97 23.88 -3.91
N ASP A 2 11.87 23.16 -2.80
CA ASP A 2 12.34 21.77 -2.69
C ASP A 2 11.14 20.84 -2.77
N PHE A 3 11.20 19.86 -3.67
CA PHE A 3 10.15 18.87 -3.92
C PHE A 3 10.60 17.46 -3.55
N THR A 4 11.73 17.35 -2.84
CA THR A 4 12.22 16.09 -2.33
C THR A 4 11.23 15.55 -1.30
N PRO A 5 10.80 14.28 -1.41
CA PRO A 5 9.91 13.68 -0.42
C PRO A 5 10.54 13.70 0.98
N THR A 6 9.72 13.94 2.00
CA THR A 6 10.16 13.91 3.40
C THR A 6 10.66 12.52 3.79
N GLU A 7 11.40 12.42 4.88
CA GLU A 7 11.89 11.13 5.37
C GLU A 7 10.75 10.13 5.64
N ASP A 8 9.62 10.62 6.17
CA ASP A 8 8.41 9.83 6.41
C ASP A 8 7.78 9.33 5.11
N GLN A 9 7.64 10.19 4.10
CA GLN A 9 7.15 9.80 2.78
C GLN A 9 8.05 8.74 2.13
N GLN A 10 9.37 8.88 2.29
CA GLN A 10 10.32 7.88 1.80
C GLN A 10 10.21 6.57 2.58
N ALA A 11 9.95 6.61 3.89
CA ALA A 11 9.76 5.42 4.71
C ALA A 11 8.52 4.62 4.28
N VAL A 12 7.39 5.31 4.05
CA VAL A 12 6.17 4.71 3.51
C VAL A 12 6.45 4.06 2.15
N GLY A 13 7.13 4.78 1.24
CA GLY A 13 7.50 4.25 -0.07
C GLY A 13 8.41 3.02 -0.01
N ARG A 14 9.38 2.99 0.93
CA ARG A 14 10.23 1.82 1.16
C ARG A 14 9.43 0.61 1.64
N LEU A 15 8.54 0.80 2.63
CA LEU A 15 7.70 -0.27 3.15
C LEU A 15 6.79 -0.86 2.07
N ALA A 16 6.12 0.00 1.28
CA ALA A 16 5.27 -0.44 0.18
C ALA A 16 6.08 -1.24 -0.85
N ARG A 17 7.28 -0.77 -1.20
CA ARG A 17 8.18 -1.47 -2.13
C ARG A 17 8.60 -2.84 -1.60
N GLU A 18 9.01 -2.95 -0.35
CA GLU A 18 9.44 -4.22 0.25
C GLU A 18 8.31 -5.27 0.25
N ILE A 19 7.08 -4.87 0.59
CA ILE A 19 5.92 -5.76 0.56
C ILE A 19 5.62 -6.20 -0.87
N LEU A 20 5.57 -5.25 -1.81
CA LEU A 20 5.22 -5.55 -3.20
C LEU A 20 6.30 -6.40 -3.90
N GLU A 21 7.59 -6.12 -3.67
CA GLU A 21 8.69 -6.92 -4.22
C GLU A 21 8.62 -8.38 -3.75
N LYS A 22 8.19 -8.61 -2.51
CA LYS A 22 8.06 -9.96 -1.94
C LYS A 22 6.80 -10.69 -2.43
N GLU A 23 5.67 -9.98 -2.47
CA GLU A 23 4.35 -10.61 -2.62
C GLU A 23 3.81 -10.56 -4.06
N VAL A 24 4.25 -9.63 -4.91
CA VAL A 24 3.78 -9.52 -6.32
C VAL A 24 4.63 -10.40 -7.23
N THR A 25 4.27 -11.69 -7.28
CA THR A 25 4.90 -12.66 -8.17
C THR A 25 4.02 -12.99 -9.38
N ALA A 26 4.64 -13.42 -10.48
CA ALA A 26 3.89 -13.84 -11.68
C ALA A 26 2.92 -15.00 -11.41
N GLU A 27 3.19 -15.84 -10.41
CA GLU A 27 2.26 -16.90 -9.98
C GLU A 27 1.03 -16.31 -9.28
N ARG A 28 1.24 -15.38 -8.35
CA ARG A 28 0.15 -14.75 -7.60
C ARG A 28 -0.71 -13.85 -8.47
N LEU A 29 -0.10 -13.13 -9.41
CA LEU A 29 -0.83 -12.38 -10.43
C LEU A 29 -1.76 -13.29 -11.25
N ARG A 30 -1.23 -14.40 -11.79
CA ARG A 30 -2.03 -15.38 -12.53
C ARG A 30 -3.10 -16.05 -11.67
N ALA A 31 -2.89 -16.19 -10.36
CA ALA A 31 -3.90 -16.70 -9.44
C ALA A 31 -5.01 -15.67 -9.20
N ALA A 32 -4.65 -14.40 -9.01
CA ALA A 32 -5.59 -13.29 -8.84
C ALA A 32 -6.47 -13.09 -10.10
N GLU A 33 -5.89 -13.13 -11.29
CA GLU A 33 -6.63 -13.00 -12.57
C GLU A 33 -7.66 -14.12 -12.78
N ARG A 34 -7.42 -15.30 -12.20
CA ARG A 34 -8.34 -16.45 -12.26
C ARG A 34 -9.33 -16.47 -11.11
N SER A 35 -9.16 -15.62 -10.11
CA SER A 35 -10.09 -15.52 -8.97
C SER A 35 -11.36 -14.78 -9.39
N GLN A 36 -12.44 -14.97 -8.64
CA GLN A 36 -13.70 -14.26 -8.92
C GLN A 36 -13.58 -12.75 -8.69
N ASP A 37 -12.72 -12.35 -7.75
CA ASP A 37 -12.59 -10.96 -7.32
C ASP A 37 -11.51 -10.19 -8.12
N TRP A 38 -10.69 -10.88 -8.93
CA TRP A 38 -9.66 -10.31 -9.81
C TRP A 38 -8.52 -9.58 -9.10
N TYR A 39 -8.44 -9.69 -7.77
CA TYR A 39 -7.34 -9.19 -6.96
C TYR A 39 -6.88 -10.22 -5.92
N ASP A 40 -5.67 -10.03 -5.42
CA ASP A 40 -5.10 -10.85 -4.36
C ASP A 40 -5.55 -10.33 -2.99
N GLN A 41 -6.62 -10.92 -2.45
CA GLN A 41 -7.20 -10.51 -1.17
C GLN A 41 -6.21 -10.63 0.00
N ALA A 42 -5.28 -11.60 -0.04
CA ALA A 42 -4.28 -11.76 1.00
C ALA A 42 -3.27 -10.61 0.97
N LEU A 43 -2.82 -10.21 -0.22
CA LEU A 43 -1.95 -9.04 -0.39
C LEU A 43 -2.63 -7.75 0.10
N TRP A 44 -3.90 -7.53 -0.26
CA TRP A 44 -4.65 -6.37 0.21
C TRP A 44 -4.78 -6.31 1.73
N ARG A 45 -4.98 -7.46 2.38
CA ARG A 45 -4.97 -7.54 3.85
C ARG A 45 -3.60 -7.17 4.42
N THR A 46 -2.51 -7.70 3.85
CA THR A 46 -1.15 -7.35 4.28
C THR A 46 -0.88 -5.84 4.18
N LEU A 47 -1.29 -5.21 3.08
CA LEU A 47 -1.14 -3.76 2.88
C LEU A 47 -1.98 -2.96 3.90
N ALA A 48 -3.19 -3.42 4.21
CA ALA A 48 -4.05 -2.78 5.20
C ALA A 48 -3.49 -2.91 6.63
N GLU A 49 -2.97 -4.10 7.00
CA GLU A 49 -2.30 -4.34 8.29
C GLU A 49 -1.03 -3.48 8.43
N ALA A 50 -0.33 -3.21 7.32
CA ALA A 50 0.80 -2.29 7.27
C ALA A 50 0.38 -0.79 7.27
N GLY A 51 -0.92 -0.49 7.28
CA GLY A 51 -1.44 0.88 7.27
C GLY A 51 -1.42 1.59 5.91
N LEU A 52 -0.93 0.93 4.86
CA LEU A 52 -0.71 1.54 3.54
C LEU A 52 -2.00 1.86 2.79
N VAL A 53 -3.08 1.11 3.05
CA VAL A 53 -4.39 1.35 2.41
C VAL A 53 -5.08 2.61 2.99
N GLY A 54 -4.77 2.94 4.24
CA GLY A 54 -5.44 4.00 5.00
C GLY A 54 -4.65 5.30 5.12
N LEU A 55 -3.52 5.46 4.42
CA LEU A 55 -2.61 6.60 4.58
C LEU A 55 -3.35 7.94 4.50
N ALA A 56 -4.10 8.17 3.42
CA ALA A 56 -4.88 9.40 3.23
C ALA A 56 -6.30 9.35 3.80
N ALA A 57 -6.70 8.22 4.39
CA ALA A 57 -8.04 8.10 4.94
C ALA A 57 -8.14 8.86 6.28
N PRO A 58 -9.30 9.46 6.61
CA PRO A 58 -9.49 10.10 7.90
C PRO A 58 -9.32 9.15 9.09
N GLU A 59 -8.81 9.66 10.21
CA GLU A 59 -8.62 8.88 11.44
C GLU A 59 -9.92 8.25 11.97
N HIS A 60 -11.07 8.92 11.80
CA HIS A 60 -12.37 8.37 12.22
C HIS A 60 -12.82 7.15 11.39
N CYS A 61 -12.16 6.90 10.25
CA CYS A 61 -12.33 5.69 9.43
C CYS A 61 -11.22 4.66 9.69
N GLY A 62 -10.33 4.89 10.67
CA GLY A 62 -9.16 4.05 10.94
C GLY A 62 -7.97 4.34 10.02
N GLY A 63 -7.94 5.49 9.33
CA GLY A 63 -6.81 5.94 8.52
C GLY A 63 -5.78 6.76 9.29
N MET A 64 -4.75 7.26 8.58
CA MET A 64 -3.66 8.06 9.16
C MET A 64 -3.82 9.56 8.96
N GLY A 65 -4.85 10.00 8.24
CA GLY A 65 -5.15 11.42 8.03
C GLY A 65 -4.09 12.20 7.24
N LEU A 66 -3.21 11.50 6.51
CA LEU A 66 -2.19 12.14 5.69
C LEU A 66 -2.84 12.84 4.48
N GLY A 67 -2.28 13.97 4.06
CA GLY A 67 -2.72 14.62 2.83
C GLY A 67 -2.23 13.88 1.58
N VAL A 68 -2.77 14.23 0.42
CA VAL A 68 -2.41 13.61 -0.88
C VAL A 68 -0.94 13.82 -1.24
N LEU A 69 -0.27 14.83 -0.67
CA LEU A 69 1.15 15.06 -0.89
C LEU A 69 2.02 14.25 0.08
N GLU A 70 1.44 13.76 1.17
CA GLU A 70 2.07 13.01 2.25
C GLU A 70 1.84 11.50 2.18
N ALA A 71 0.82 11.05 1.46
CA ALA A 71 0.43 9.65 1.27
C ALA A 71 1.05 8.98 0.03
#